data_AF-A0A075UUT0-F1
#
_entry.id   AF-A0A075UUT0-F1
#
_cell.length_a   1.000
_cell.length_b   1.000
_cell.length_c   1.000
_cell.angle_alpha   90.00
_cell.angle_beta   90.00
_cell.angle_gamma   90.00
#
_symmetry.space_group_name_H-M   'P 1'
#
loop_
_entity.id
_entity.type
_entity.pdbx_description
1 polymer ?
#
loop_
_entity_poly.entity_id
_entity_poly.type
_entity_poly.pdbx_seq_one_letter_code
_entity_poly.pdbx_strand_id
1 'polypeptide(L)'
;MTDRDPRERTSTAIENHVEKIWKDVLGMPDGRHELTFFDLQGQSISAVRIVARIEDELGVTVDVGLLFEDPDLTGFASSVVAVALREEPGAA
;
A
#
# COMPACT_ATOMS: atom_id res chain seq x y z
N MET A 1 -4.89 -28.88 -4.03
CA MET A 1 -5.09 -27.70 -3.18
C MET A 1 -3.94 -26.78 -3.54
N THR A 2 -4.20 -25.81 -4.42
CA THR A 2 -3.20 -25.16 -5.28
C THR A 2 -2.12 -24.45 -4.47
N ASP A 3 -0.87 -24.82 -4.68
CA ASP A 3 0.31 -24.06 -4.28
C ASP A 3 0.29 -22.75 -5.08
N ARG A 4 -0.05 -21.62 -4.45
CA ARG A 4 -0.01 -20.31 -5.13
C ARG A 4 1.44 -19.99 -5.46
N ASP A 5 1.68 -19.46 -6.66
CA ASP A 5 2.99 -18.99 -7.08
C ASP A 5 3.64 -18.10 -6.02
N PRO A 6 4.95 -18.23 -5.74
CA PRO A 6 5.66 -17.43 -4.73
C PRO A 6 5.45 -15.93 -4.90
N ARG A 7 5.31 -15.46 -6.15
CA ARG A 7 5.03 -14.06 -6.46
C ARG A 7 3.68 -13.59 -5.94
N GLU A 8 2.63 -14.41 -6.09
CA GLU A 8 1.31 -14.07 -5.56
C GLU A 8 1.32 -13.99 -4.03
N ARG A 9 2.09 -14.86 -3.36
CA ARG A 9 2.23 -14.81 -1.89
C ARG A 9 2.90 -13.52 -1.44
N THR A 10 3.94 -13.07 -2.15
CA THR A 10 4.63 -11.80 -1.87
C THR A 10 3.71 -10.60 -2.13
N SER A 11 3.01 -10.57 -3.27
CA SER A 11 2.04 -9.51 -3.57
C SER A 11 0.99 -9.39 -2.49
N THR A 12 0.36 -10.51 -2.10
CA THR A 12 -0.65 -10.52 -1.03
C THR A 12 -0.06 -10.08 0.32
N ALA A 13 1.20 -10.37 0.61
CA ALA A 13 1.85 -9.90 1.84
C ALA A 13 2.03 -8.37 1.83
N ILE A 14 2.45 -7.80 0.70
CA ILE A 14 2.61 -6.35 0.51
C ILE A 14 1.25 -5.65 0.58
N GLU A 15 0.23 -6.16 -0.11
CA GLU A 15 -1.14 -5.60 -0.09
C GLU A 15 -1.69 -5.50 1.34
N ASN A 16 -1.60 -6.58 2.11
CA ASN A 16 -2.06 -6.60 3.51
C ASN A 16 -1.29 -5.60 4.38
N HIS A 17 0.00 -5.39 4.09
CA HIS A 17 0.83 -4.47 4.84
C HIS A 17 0.48 -3.01 4.51
N VAL A 18 0.26 -2.69 3.24
CA VAL A 18 -0.25 -1.38 2.79
C VAL A 18 -1.62 -1.09 3.41
N GLU A 19 -2.53 -2.07 3.42
CA GLU A 19 -3.84 -1.94 4.09
C GLU A 19 -3.70 -1.60 5.57
N LYS A 20 -2.78 -2.24 6.27
CA LYS A 20 -2.52 -1.95 7.69
C LYS A 20 -2.03 -0.51 7.89
N ILE A 21 -1.04 -0.07 7.11
CA ILE A 21 -0.53 1.31 7.17
C ILE A 21 -1.65 2.31 6.89
N TRP A 22 -2.47 2.04 5.88
CA TRP A 22 -3.61 2.87 5.49
C TRP A 22 -4.62 3.00 6.63
N LYS A 23 -5.01 1.87 7.25
CA LYS A 23 -5.89 1.83 8.43
C LYS A 23 -5.31 2.62 9.60
N ASP A 24 -4.03 2.42 9.89
CA ASP A 24 -3.36 3.07 11.03
C ASP A 24 -3.24 4.60 10.85
N VAL A 25 -3.04 5.07 9.62
CA VAL A 25 -2.89 6.51 9.33
C VAL A 25 -4.24 7.21 9.20
N LEU A 26 -5.23 6.58 8.57
CA LEU A 26 -6.52 7.20 8.25
C LEU A 26 -7.64 6.82 9.23
N GLY A 27 -7.40 5.86 10.13
CA GLY A 27 -8.43 5.35 11.04
C GLY A 27 -9.52 4.57 10.33
N MET A 28 -9.21 3.88 9.22
CA MET A 28 -10.20 3.12 8.44
C MET A 28 -10.72 1.91 9.24
N PRO A 29 -12.05 1.75 9.40
CA PRO A 29 -12.62 0.58 10.04
C PRO A 29 -12.43 -0.70 9.21
N ASP A 30 -12.39 -1.85 9.88
CA ASP A 30 -12.33 -3.14 9.20
C ASP A 30 -13.51 -3.37 8.24
N GLY A 31 -13.22 -3.93 7.07
CA GLY A 31 -14.22 -4.26 6.05
C GLY A 31 -14.75 -3.07 5.24
N ARG A 32 -14.13 -1.89 5.33
CA ARG A 32 -14.51 -0.69 4.57
C ARG A 32 -13.54 -0.34 3.45
N HIS A 33 -13.18 -1.34 2.64
CA HIS A 33 -12.16 -1.22 1.59
C HIS A 33 -12.65 -0.39 0.40
N GLU A 34 -13.96 -0.09 0.36
CA GLU A 34 -14.56 0.81 -0.64
C GLU A 34 -14.30 2.30 -0.36
N LEU A 35 -13.85 2.65 0.85
CA LEU A 35 -13.58 4.04 1.21
C LEU A 35 -12.27 4.49 0.58
N THR A 36 -12.33 5.59 -0.16
CA THR A 36 -11.13 6.20 -0.71
C THR A 36 -10.39 7.02 0.36
N PHE A 37 -9.16 7.39 0.04
CA PHE A 37 -8.35 8.31 0.83
C PHE A 37 -9.13 9.58 1.19
N PHE A 38 -9.89 10.12 0.25
CA PHE A 38 -10.66 11.35 0.44
C PHE A 38 -11.90 11.14 1.33
N ASP A 39 -12.56 9.98 1.24
CA ASP A 39 -13.70 9.63 2.11
C ASP A 39 -13.28 9.53 3.59
N LEU A 40 -12.03 9.13 3.82
CA LEU A 40 -11.41 9.04 5.15
C LEU A 40 -10.82 10.37 5.63
N GLN A 41 -11.17 11.50 4.99
CA GLN A 41 -10.61 12.83 5.28
C GLN A 41 -9.07 12.88 5.12
N GLY A 42 -8.54 12.06 4.22
CA GLY A 42 -7.13 12.06 3.86
C GLY A 42 -6.69 13.44 3.34
N GLN A 43 -5.58 13.93 3.87
CA GLN A 43 -4.95 15.18 3.49
C GLN A 43 -3.47 14.97 3.20
N SER A 44 -2.79 15.95 2.61
CA SER A 44 -1.37 15.83 2.19
C SER A 44 -0.44 15.31 3.30
N ILE A 45 -0.69 15.66 4.57
CA ILE A 45 0.09 15.16 5.72
C ILE A 45 -0.10 13.64 5.90
N SER A 46 -1.33 13.14 5.77
CA SER A 46 -1.62 11.71 5.87
C SER A 46 -1.02 10.94 4.69
N ALA A 47 -1.07 11.50 3.48
CA ALA A 47 -0.45 10.90 2.29
C ALA A 47 1.08 10.73 2.49
N VAL A 48 1.76 11.79 2.92
CA VAL A 48 3.20 11.75 3.21
C VAL A 48 3.52 10.72 4.31
N ARG A 49 2.67 10.62 5.34
CA ARG A 49 2.85 9.60 6.40
C ARG A 49 2.68 8.16 5.90
N ILE A 50 1.73 7.92 5.01
CA ILE A 50 1.52 6.59 4.40
C ILE A 50 2.77 6.21 3.60
N VAL A 51 3.23 7.10 2.71
CA VAL A 51 4.42 6.85 1.89
C VAL A 51 5.67 6.62 2.73
N ALA A 52 5.91 7.47 3.73
CA ALA A 52 7.07 7.32 4.61
C ALA A 52 7.07 5.99 5.39
N ARG A 53 5.89 5.49 5.79
CA ARG A 53 5.76 4.18 6.44
C ARG A 53 5.97 3.02 5.48
N ILE A 54 5.51 3.13 4.24
CA ILE A 54 5.76 2.12 3.21
C ILE A 54 7.26 2.01 2.97
N GLU A 55 7.98 3.13 2.89
CA GLU A 55 9.43 3.12 2.73
C GLU A 55 10.14 2.51 3.96
N ASP A 56 9.74 2.88 5.17
CA ASP A 56 10.34 2.37 6.42
C ASP A 56 10.06 0.87 6.67
N GLU A 57 8.83 0.41 6.43
CA GLU A 57 8.40 -0.95 6.77
C GLU A 57 8.60 -1.95 5.63
N LEU A 58 8.53 -1.52 4.37
CA LEU A 58 8.67 -2.38 3.18
C LEU A 58 9.98 -2.14 2.41
N GLY A 59 10.71 -1.06 2.68
CA GLY A 59 11.91 -0.69 1.92
C GLY A 59 11.61 -0.20 0.50
N VAL A 60 10.37 0.20 0.23
CA VAL A 60 9.90 0.58 -1.11
C VAL A 60 9.63 2.08 -1.14
N THR A 61 10.39 2.82 -1.94
CA THR A 61 10.14 4.24 -2.15
C THR A 61 9.02 4.43 -3.18
N VAL A 62 7.91 5.03 -2.78
CA VAL A 62 6.75 5.31 -3.65
C VAL A 62 6.49 6.82 -3.77
N ASP A 63 6.07 7.27 -4.95
CA ASP A 63 5.70 8.68 -5.14
C ASP A 63 4.36 8.98 -4.46
N VAL A 64 4.28 10.10 -3.74
CA VAL A 64 3.04 10.52 -3.06
C VAL A 64 1.90 10.78 -4.06
N GLY A 65 2.23 11.13 -5.30
CA GLY A 65 1.32 11.30 -6.43
C GLY A 65 0.54 10.03 -6.75
N LEU A 66 1.12 8.84 -6.57
CA LEU A 66 0.42 7.57 -6.81
C LEU A 66 -0.85 7.43 -5.96
N LEU A 67 -0.83 7.96 -4.74
CA LEU A 67 -1.98 7.96 -3.85
C LEU A 67 -3.06 8.97 -4.29
N PHE A 68 -2.70 10.01 -5.04
CA PHE A 68 -3.66 10.95 -5.64
C PHE A 68 -4.19 10.44 -6.99
N GLU A 69 -3.40 9.64 -7.72
CA GLU A 69 -3.80 8.98 -8.96
C GLU A 69 -4.78 7.82 -8.70
N ASP A 70 -4.45 6.96 -7.73
CA ASP A 70 -5.27 5.84 -7.27
C ASP A 70 -5.62 6.04 -5.78
N PRO A 71 -6.64 6.85 -5.45
CA PRO A 71 -7.01 7.16 -4.08
C PRO A 71 -7.75 6.01 -3.38
N ASP A 72 -8.04 4.92 -4.06
CA ASP A 72 -8.60 3.72 -3.44
C ASP A 72 -7.48 2.79 -2.94
N LEU A 73 -7.77 2.06 -1.86
CA LEU A 73 -6.79 1.16 -1.23
C LEU A 73 -6.27 0.10 -2.22
N THR A 74 -7.13 -0.43 -3.09
CA THR A 74 -6.77 -1.57 -3.95
C THR A 74 -5.85 -1.11 -5.09
N GLY A 75 -6.16 0.01 -5.72
CA GLY A 75 -5.35 0.65 -6.76
C GLY A 75 -3.99 1.07 -6.20
N PHE A 76 -3.98 1.77 -5.05
CA PHE A 76 -2.74 2.17 -4.41
C PHE A 76 -1.87 0.96 -4.01
N ALA A 77 -2.44 -0.05 -3.35
CA ALA A 77 -1.72 -1.27 -2.97
C ALA A 77 -1.15 -2.00 -4.20
N SER A 78 -1.92 -2.08 -5.29
CA SER A 78 -1.47 -2.68 -6.55
C SER A 78 -0.27 -1.92 -7.15
N SER A 79 -0.31 -0.59 -7.10
CA SER A 79 0.81 0.26 -7.55
C SER A 79 2.05 0.06 -6.67
N VAL A 80 1.89 -0.03 -5.35
CA VAL A 80 3.01 -0.34 -4.42
C VAL A 80 3.61 -1.71 -4.72
N VAL A 81 2.78 -2.75 -4.92
CA VAL A 81 3.24 -4.09 -5.31
C VAL A 81 4.02 -4.03 -6.63
N ALA A 82 3.51 -3.30 -7.61
CA ALA A 82 4.17 -3.16 -8.90
C ALA A 82 5.54 -2.50 -8.78
N VAL A 83 5.71 -1.52 -7.88
CA VAL A 83 7.01 -0.91 -7.58
C VAL A 83 7.91 -1.91 -6.82
N ALA A 84 7.39 -2.53 -5.78
CA ALA A 84 8.12 -3.50 -4.95
C ALA A 84 8.60 -4.75 -5.70
N LEU A 85 7.91 -5.15 -6.78
CA LEU A 85 8.33 -6.25 -7.63
C LEU A 85 9.33 -5.83 -8.71
N ARG A 86 9.42 -4.53 -9.03
CA ARG A 86 10.45 -3.96 -9.92
C ARG A 86 11.75 -3.70 -9.16
N GLU A 87 11.61 -3.22 -7.94
CA GLU A 87 12.67 -3.15 -6.94
C GLU A 87 12.89 -4.56 -6.38
N GLU A 88 13.58 -5.43 -7.12
CA GLU A 88 13.94 -6.78 -6.65
C GLU A 88 14.40 -6.72 -5.18
N PRO A 89 13.66 -7.31 -4.21
CA PRO A 89 13.94 -7.15 -2.78
C PRO A 89 15.13 -8.06 -2.38
N GLY A 90 16.30 -7.78 -2.94
CA GLY A 90 17.45 -8.66 -2.99
C GLY A 90 18.77 -7.95 -3.24
N ALA A 91 19.04 -6.87 -2.50
CA ALA A 91 20.39 -6.33 -2.35
C ALA A 91 20.56 -5.65 -0.98
N ALA A 92 20.46 -6.43 0.10
CA ALA A 92 21.00 -6.08 1.41
C ALA A 92 21.62 -7.32 2.07
#